data_AF-A0A521X623-F1
#
_entry.id   AF-A0A521X623-F1
#
_cell.length_a   1.000
_cell.length_b   1.000
_cell.length_c   1.000
_cell.angle_alpha   90.00
_cell.angle_beta   90.00
_cell.angle_gamma   90.00
#
_symmetry.space_group_name_H-M   'P 1'
#
loop_
_entity.id
_entity.type
_entity.pdbx_description
1 polymer ?
#
loop_
_entity_poly.entity_id
_entity_poly.type
_entity_poly.pdbx_seq_one_letter_code
_entity_poly.pdbx_strand_id
1 'polypeptide(L)'
;MKKIIHTLSQHKFFLIILALGIGLRLWNIGWSLPDLFEEATPFQKAWNMWNWGKEGVDFNPHFFNYPALTFYLQFAAQAIHYGIGHLTGTYENLGAFQQGFGTNPTAYIVIARLVT
;
A
#
# COMPACT_ATOMS: atom_id res chain seq x y z
N MET A 1 -11.44 19.91 25.87
CA MET A 1 -11.16 20.76 24.70
C MET A 1 -10.04 21.78 24.90
N LYS A 2 -10.06 22.66 25.93
CA LYS A 2 -9.02 23.70 26.12
C LYS A 2 -7.57 23.19 26.21
N LYS A 3 -7.34 22.02 26.82
CA LYS A 3 -6.01 21.39 26.95
C LYS A 3 -5.42 20.97 25.59
N ILE A 4 -6.23 20.38 24.72
CA ILE A 4 -5.84 19.95 23.36
C ILE A 4 -5.46 21.18 22.52
N ILE A 5 -6.27 22.22 22.54
CA ILE A 5 -6.02 23.48 21.81
C ILE A 5 -4.75 24.17 22.32
N HIS A 6 -4.48 24.11 23.62
CA HIS A 6 -3.26 24.64 24.20
C HIS A 6 -2.01 23.86 23.77
N THR A 7 -2.04 22.52 23.80
CA THR A 7 -0.95 21.67 23.31
C THR A 7 -0.69 21.86 21.81
N LEU A 8 -1.75 21.95 21.00
CA LEU A 8 -1.67 22.30 19.57
C LEU A 8 -1.00 23.66 19.36
N SER A 9 -1.25 24.63 20.25
CA SER A 9 -0.64 25.96 20.16
C SER A 9 0.85 25.98 20.48
N GLN A 10 1.32 25.10 21.38
CA GLN A 10 2.74 25.01 21.75
C GLN A 10 3.57 24.27 20.69
N HIS A 11 2.94 23.41 19.89
CA HIS A 11 3.61 22.60 18.87
C HIS A 11 3.20 22.97 17.44
N LYS A 12 2.67 24.18 17.22
CA LYS A 12 2.23 24.65 15.88
C LYS A 12 3.27 24.43 14.81
N PHE A 13 4.53 24.76 15.10
CA PHE A 13 5.63 24.59 14.16
C PHE A 13 5.84 23.12 13.76
N PHE A 14 5.84 22.21 14.74
CA PHE A 14 5.94 20.77 14.50
C PHE A 14 4.76 20.23 13.71
N LEU A 15 3.54 20.67 14.01
CA LEU A 15 2.34 20.27 13.28
C LEU A 15 2.35 20.79 11.84
N ILE A 16 2.86 21.99 11.59
CA ILE A 16 3.04 22.52 10.24
C ILE A 16 4.06 21.67 9.48
N ILE A 17 5.19 21.30 10.09
CA ILE A 17 6.18 20.42 9.45
C ILE A 17 5.58 19.06 9.12
N LEU A 18 4.84 18.44 10.05
CA LEU A 18 4.15 17.17 9.78
C LEU A 18 3.14 17.31 8.64
N ALA A 19 2.33 18.37 8.63
CA ALA A 19 1.36 18.61 7.59
C ALA A 19 2.03 18.83 6.22
N LEU A 20 3.13 19.60 6.17
CA LEU A 20 3.92 19.78 4.96
C LEU A 20 4.56 18.47 4.49
N GLY A 21 5.11 17.68 5.41
CA GLY A 21 5.71 16.37 5.10
C GLY A 21 4.68 15.40 4.51
N ILE A 22 3.49 15.31 5.11
CA ILE A 22 2.37 14.50 4.58
C ILE A 22 1.92 15.06 3.23
N GLY A 23 1.76 16.37 3.11
CA GLY A 23 1.35 17.02 1.86
C GLY A 23 2.29 16.73 0.70
N LEU A 24 3.61 16.87 0.92
CA LEU A 24 4.62 16.54 -0.09
C LEU A 24 4.63 15.05 -0.42
N ARG A 25 4.45 14.17 0.57
CA ARG A 25 4.39 12.71 0.34
C ARG A 25 3.18 12.33 -0.51
N LEU A 26 2.01 12.90 -0.25
CA LEU A 26 0.80 12.65 -1.03
C LEU A 26 0.84 13.30 -2.42
N TRP A 27 1.49 14.46 -2.56
CA TRP A 27 1.67 15.13 -3.86
C TRP A 27 2.43 14.23 -4.85
N ASN A 28 3.49 13.57 -4.38
CA ASN A 28 4.38 12.80 -5.25
C ASN A 28 4.05 11.30 -5.32
N ILE A 29 2.96 10.84 -4.69
CA ILE A 29 2.68 9.40 -4.54
C ILE A 29 2.38 8.69 -5.86
N GLY A 30 1.90 9.42 -6.87
CA GLY A 30 1.60 8.90 -8.21
C GLY A 30 2.73 9.07 -9.22
N TRP A 31 3.87 9.64 -8.81
CA TRP A 31 4.97 9.92 -9.74
C TRP A 31 5.55 8.63 -10.34
N SER A 32 5.96 8.70 -11.60
CA SER A 32 6.49 7.58 -12.41
C SER A 32 5.55 6.39 -12.65
N LEU A 33 4.23 6.48 -12.35
CA LEU A 33 3.32 5.37 -12.68
C LEU A 33 3.17 5.20 -14.21
N PRO A 34 3.10 3.96 -14.73
CA PRO A 34 3.05 2.68 -14.01
C PRO A 34 4.42 2.02 -13.77
N ASP A 35 5.54 2.70 -14.07
CA ASP A 35 6.87 2.11 -13.97
C ASP A 35 7.21 1.73 -12.53
N LEU A 36 7.47 0.44 -12.33
CA LEU A 36 7.86 -0.15 -11.06
C LEU A 36 9.37 -0.34 -11.04
N PHE A 37 10.08 0.61 -10.43
CA PHE A 37 11.51 0.48 -10.13
C PHE A 37 11.76 -0.48 -8.97
N GLU A 38 13.02 -0.68 -8.60
CA GLU A 38 13.43 -1.60 -7.51
C GLU A 38 12.74 -1.33 -6.17
N GLU A 39 12.28 -0.10 -5.93
CA GLU A 39 11.49 0.29 -4.74
C GLU A 39 10.18 -0.50 -4.59
N ALA A 40 9.62 -1.01 -5.69
CA ALA A 40 8.41 -1.81 -5.69
C ALA A 40 8.68 -3.30 -5.40
N THR A 41 9.92 -3.71 -5.14
CA THR A 41 10.28 -5.12 -4.90
C THR A 41 9.45 -5.76 -3.77
N PRO A 42 9.26 -5.12 -2.60
CA PRO A 42 8.43 -5.71 -1.55
C PRO A 42 6.97 -5.91 -1.97
N PHE A 43 6.40 -4.97 -2.71
CA PHE A 43 5.07 -5.08 -3.28
C PHE A 43 4.97 -6.26 -4.27
N GLN A 44 5.93 -6.37 -5.20
CA GLN A 44 5.93 -7.44 -6.20
C GLN A 44 6.11 -8.83 -5.57
N LYS A 45 6.96 -8.95 -4.55
CA LYS A 45 7.12 -10.21 -3.81
C LYS A 45 5.85 -10.55 -3.03
N ALA A 46 5.23 -9.57 -2.37
CA ALA A 46 3.93 -9.75 -1.75
C ALA A 46 2.83 -10.11 -2.75
N TRP A 47 2.87 -9.56 -3.97
CA TRP A 47 1.93 -9.90 -5.04
C TRP A 47 1.99 -11.38 -5.42
N ASN A 48 3.18 -11.99 -5.38
CA ASN A 48 3.33 -13.42 -5.66
C ASN A 48 2.83 -14.33 -4.52
N MET A 49 2.71 -13.80 -3.29
CA MET A 49 2.20 -14.56 -2.14
C MET A 49 0.73 -14.99 -2.31
N TRP A 50 -0.04 -14.29 -3.16
CA TRP A 50 -1.38 -14.73 -3.56
C TRP A 50 -1.40 -16.08 -4.30
N ASN A 51 -0.24 -16.60 -4.70
CA ASN A 51 -0.08 -17.94 -5.27
C ASN A 51 -0.96 -18.15 -6.52
N TRP A 52 -0.94 -17.17 -7.42
CA TRP A 52 -1.81 -17.11 -8.60
C TRP A 52 -1.84 -18.43 -9.39
N GLY A 53 -3.05 -18.93 -9.66
CA GLY A 53 -3.26 -20.18 -10.40
C GLY A 53 -3.08 -21.47 -9.59
N LYS A 54 -2.88 -21.37 -8.27
CA LYS A 54 -2.79 -22.51 -7.35
C LYS A 54 -3.78 -22.31 -6.19
N GLU A 55 -4.01 -23.39 -5.44
CA GLU A 55 -4.83 -23.32 -4.23
C GLU A 55 -4.08 -22.67 -3.06
N GLY A 56 -4.80 -21.89 -2.27
CA GLY A 56 -4.28 -21.24 -1.06
C GLY A 56 -3.34 -20.06 -1.33
N VAL A 57 -2.77 -19.51 -0.25
CA VAL A 57 -1.81 -18.40 -0.25
C VAL A 57 -0.44 -18.96 0.13
N ASP A 58 0.61 -18.55 -0.58
CA ASP A 58 2.00 -18.85 -0.23
C ASP A 58 2.55 -17.70 0.63
N PHE A 59 2.54 -17.89 1.95
CA PHE A 59 3.02 -16.87 2.89
C PHE A 59 4.55 -16.71 2.90
N ASN A 60 5.31 -17.54 2.17
CA ASN A 60 6.74 -17.38 2.06
C ASN A 60 7.08 -16.39 0.92
N PRO A 61 7.78 -15.27 1.19
CA PRO A 61 8.16 -14.30 0.16
C PRO A 61 9.23 -14.83 -0.82
N HIS A 62 9.92 -15.93 -0.48
CA HIS A 62 11.04 -16.52 -1.22
C HIS A 62 12.13 -15.51 -1.61
N PHE A 63 12.22 -14.42 -0.86
CA PHE A 63 13.11 -13.30 -1.09
C PHE A 63 13.39 -12.60 0.23
N PHE A 64 14.64 -12.64 0.68
CA PHE A 64 15.04 -12.25 2.04
C PHE A 64 16.07 -11.12 2.06
N ASN A 65 16.16 -10.34 0.98
CA ASN A 65 17.03 -9.17 0.90
C ASN A 65 16.44 -7.94 1.65
N TYR A 66 15.16 -8.01 2.04
CA TYR A 66 14.48 -7.03 2.87
C TYR A 66 13.98 -7.70 4.16
N PRO A 67 13.75 -6.94 5.24
CA PRO A 67 13.11 -7.44 6.43
C PRO A 67 11.78 -8.12 6.09
N ALA A 68 11.58 -9.35 6.59
CA ALA A 68 10.44 -10.19 6.21
C ALA A 68 9.10 -9.50 6.46
N LEU A 69 8.98 -8.72 7.55
CA LEU A 69 7.78 -7.97 7.92
C LEU A 69 7.27 -7.07 6.79
N THR A 70 8.16 -6.50 5.99
CA THR A 70 7.79 -5.60 4.88
C THR A 70 6.90 -6.30 3.85
N PHE A 71 7.17 -7.58 3.53
CA PHE A 71 6.34 -8.34 2.60
C PHE A 71 4.96 -8.63 3.17
N TYR A 72 4.86 -8.94 4.46
CA TYR A 72 3.57 -9.20 5.12
C TYR A 72 2.73 -7.94 5.25
N LEU A 73 3.32 -6.78 5.52
CA LEU A 73 2.60 -5.49 5.53
C LEU A 73 2.07 -5.14 4.13
N GLN A 74 2.89 -5.36 3.10
CA GLN A 74 2.46 -5.18 1.71
C GLN A 74 1.34 -6.15 1.33
N PHE A 75 1.45 -7.42 1.72
CA PHE A 75 0.41 -8.42 1.48
C PHE A 75 -0.89 -8.07 2.21
N ALA A 76 -0.81 -7.64 3.47
CA ALA A 76 -1.96 -7.18 4.24
C ALA A 76 -2.66 -5.98 3.58
N ALA A 77 -1.91 -5.02 3.06
CA ALA A 77 -2.47 -3.88 2.34
C ALA A 77 -3.17 -4.29 1.03
N GLN A 78 -2.59 -5.23 0.28
CA GLN A 78 -3.24 -5.82 -0.90
C GLN A 78 -4.52 -6.58 -0.51
N ALA A 79 -4.49 -7.33 0.59
CA ALA A 79 -5.66 -8.08 1.07
C ALA A 79 -6.77 -7.15 1.56
N ILE A 80 -6.44 -6.04 2.21
CA ILE A 80 -7.40 -4.99 2.57
C ILE A 80 -7.98 -4.33 1.31
N HIS A 81 -7.15 -4.02 0.32
CA HIS A 81 -7.60 -3.47 -0.95
C HIS A 81 -8.61 -4.41 -1.65
N TYR A 82 -8.25 -5.69 -1.77
CA TYR A 82 -9.16 -6.70 -2.29
C TYR A 82 -10.43 -6.81 -1.45
N GLY A 83 -10.31 -6.92 -0.12
CA GLY A 83 -11.44 -7.07 0.78
C GLY A 83 -12.42 -5.91 0.69
N ILE A 84 -11.94 -4.67 0.70
CA ILE A 84 -12.79 -3.49 0.52
C ILE A 84 -13.43 -3.51 -0.87
N GLY A 85 -12.65 -3.72 -1.93
CA GLY A 85 -13.18 -3.73 -3.29
C GLY A 85 -14.18 -4.86 -3.54
N HIS A 86 -14.01 -6.02 -2.90
CA HIS A 86 -14.95 -7.13 -2.97
C HIS A 86 -16.26 -6.79 -2.25
N LEU A 87 -16.18 -6.20 -1.04
CA LEU A 87 -17.34 -5.76 -0.28
C LEU A 87 -18.12 -4.64 -0.98
N THR A 88 -17.45 -3.75 -1.73
CA THR A 88 -18.10 -2.66 -2.48
C THR A 88 -18.54 -3.07 -3.88
N GLY A 89 -18.29 -4.32 -4.31
CA GLY A 89 -18.63 -4.82 -5.64
C GLY A 89 -17.68 -4.38 -6.76
N THR A 90 -16.55 -3.75 -6.45
CA THR A 90 -15.49 -3.40 -7.40
C THR A 90 -14.79 -4.65 -7.95
N TYR A 91 -14.60 -5.67 -7.11
CA TYR A 91 -14.00 -6.95 -7.50
C TYR A 91 -14.95 -8.11 -7.18
N GLU A 92 -15.44 -8.81 -8.20
CA GLU A 92 -16.34 -9.96 -7.98
C GLU A 92 -15.65 -11.12 -7.27
N ASN A 93 -14.36 -11.33 -7.56
CA ASN A 93 -13.56 -12.39 -6.98
C ASN A 93 -12.07 -12.04 -7.09
N LEU A 94 -11.22 -12.92 -6.56
CA LEU A 94 -9.78 -12.73 -6.55
C LEU A 94 -9.17 -12.68 -7.97
N GLY A 95 -9.77 -13.35 -8.95
CA GLY A 95 -9.36 -13.26 -10.36
C GLY A 95 -9.63 -11.89 -10.97
N ALA A 96 -10.78 -11.27 -10.66
CA ALA A 96 -11.08 -9.89 -11.05
C ALA A 96 -10.08 -8.90 -10.45
N PHE A 97 -9.66 -9.12 -9.20
CA PHE A 97 -8.61 -8.33 -8.55
C PHE A 97 -7.25 -8.48 -9.26
N GLN A 98 -6.88 -9.69 -9.67
CA GLN A 98 -5.66 -9.95 -10.43
C GLN A 98 -5.70 -9.28 -11.81
N GLN A 99 -6.83 -9.39 -12.53
CA GLN A 99 -7.03 -8.77 -13.83
C GLN A 99 -7.00 -7.24 -13.75
N GLY A 100 -7.57 -6.66 -12.69
CA GLY A 100 -7.53 -5.23 -12.43
C GLY A 100 -6.11 -4.69 -12.35
N PHE A 101 -5.19 -5.42 -11.71
CA PHE A 101 -3.78 -5.04 -11.67
C PHE A 101 -3.13 -5.04 -13.06
N GLY A 102 -3.44 -6.06 -13.88
CA GLY A 102 -2.94 -6.14 -15.25
C GLY A 102 -3.51 -5.07 -16.20
N THR A 103 -4.69 -4.53 -15.90
CA THR A 103 -5.36 -3.51 -16.72
C THR A 103 -4.98 -2.10 -16.30
N ASN A 104 -5.04 -1.81 -15.01
CA ASN A 104 -4.68 -0.53 -14.43
C ASN A 104 -4.06 -0.73 -13.04
N PRO A 105 -2.73 -0.71 -12.91
CA PRO A 105 -2.06 -0.97 -11.65
C PRO A 105 -2.07 0.23 -10.69
N THR A 106 -2.59 1.41 -11.08
CA THR A 106 -2.47 2.67 -10.32
C THR A 106 -2.90 2.52 -8.86
N ALA A 107 -4.10 1.99 -8.59
CA ALA A 107 -4.61 1.87 -7.22
C ALA A 107 -3.74 0.94 -6.36
N TYR A 108 -3.28 -0.17 -6.94
CA TYR A 108 -2.44 -1.17 -6.28
C TYR A 108 -1.10 -0.57 -5.85
N ILE A 109 -0.47 0.20 -6.75
CA ILE A 109 0.84 0.80 -6.51
C ILE A 109 0.73 1.98 -5.54
N VAL A 110 -0.32 2.81 -5.64
CA VAL A 110 -0.54 3.90 -4.69
C VAL A 110 -0.73 3.36 -3.28
N ILE A 111 -1.53 2.29 -3.11
CA ILE A 111 -1.72 1.63 -1.82
C ILE A 111 -0.39 1.06 -1.30
N ALA A 112 0.42 0.45 -2.16
CA ALA A 112 1.74 -0.05 -1.77
C ALA A 112 2.67 1.05 -1.24
N ARG A 113 2.67 2.23 -1.88
CA ARG A 113 3.47 3.41 -1.50
C ARG A 113 2.97 4.13 -0.24
N LEU A 114 1.71 3.88 0.15
CA LEU A 114 1.20 4.37 1.45
C LEU A 114 1.78 3.57 2.62
N VAL A 115 2.17 2.32 2.39
CA VAL A 115 2.70 1.42 3.43
C VAL A 115 4.20 1.58 3.62
N THR A 116 4.94 1.79 2.53
CA THR A 116 6.41 1.95 2.49
C THR A 116 6.78 3.15 1.66
#